data_AF-A0A842W1U3-F1
#
_entry.id   AF-A0A842W1U3-F1
#
_cell.length_a   1.000
_cell.length_b   1.000
_cell.length_c   1.000
_cell.angle_alpha   90.00
_cell.angle_beta   90.00
_cell.angle_gamma   90.00
#
_symmetry.space_group_name_H-M   'P 1'
#
loop_
_entity.id
_entity.type
_entity.pdbx_description
1 polymer ?
#
loop_
_entity_poly.entity_id
_entity_poly.type
_entity_poly.pdbx_seq_one_letter_code
_entity_poly.pdbx_strand_id
1 'polypeptide(L)'
;MENQPVGLVFIMKKEKEELDLEKELQPFFPQIIKNLSDEGYVKTKEEFDRIFDAQTVHFIRLDSSDFKKLEEDEQLIGATALDAYVTINEVQPHEDVNALHYNGDKAPWGFDLYVAVVYSV
;
A
#
# COMPACT_ATOMS: atom_id res chain seq x y z
N MET A 1 -1.68 -23.80 -0.15
CA MET A 1 -2.75 -22.85 0.20
C MET A 1 -2.50 -21.64 -0.68
N GLU A 2 -3.54 -20.97 -1.20
CA GLU A 2 -3.31 -19.68 -1.87
C GLU A 2 -2.97 -18.65 -0.78
N ASN A 3 -1.95 -17.83 -1.03
CA ASN A 3 -1.56 -16.75 -0.13
C ASN A 3 -2.72 -15.75 -0.04
N GLN A 4 -3.16 -15.43 1.18
CA GLN A 4 -4.30 -14.53 1.40
C GLN A 4 -3.79 -13.13 1.71
N PRO A 5 -4.42 -12.06 1.19
CA PRO A 5 -4.01 -10.71 1.53
C PRO A 5 -4.29 -10.44 3.02
N VAL A 6 -3.30 -9.90 3.72
CA VAL A 6 -3.31 -9.66 5.18
C VAL A 6 -2.94 -8.24 5.57
N GLY A 7 -2.63 -7.38 4.61
CA GLY A 7 -2.24 -6.01 4.89
C GLY A 7 -2.18 -5.13 3.65
N LEU A 8 -2.33 -3.84 3.88
CA LEU A 8 -2.10 -2.80 2.87
C LEU A 8 -1.05 -1.83 3.37
N VAL A 9 -0.11 -1.49 2.50
CA VAL A 9 0.93 -0.52 2.79
C VAL A 9 0.90 0.58 1.73
N PHE A 10 0.56 1.78 2.16
CA PHE A 10 0.49 2.99 1.36
C PHE A 10 1.85 3.69 1.46
N ILE A 11 2.60 3.74 0.36
CA ILE A 11 3.94 4.34 0.31
C ILE A 11 3.89 5.59 -0.54
N MET A 12 4.41 6.69 -0.01
CA MET A 12 4.44 7.96 -0.71
C MET A 12 5.62 8.82 -0.31
N LYS A 13 5.81 9.89 -1.08
CA LYS A 13 6.77 10.92 -0.75
C LYS A 13 6.32 11.74 0.45
N LYS A 14 7.27 12.07 1.32
CA LYS A 14 7.07 13.01 2.41
C LYS A 14 6.93 14.42 1.86
N GLU A 15 5.73 14.97 2.01
CA GLU A 15 5.45 16.36 1.70
C GLU A 15 5.96 17.32 2.79
N LYS A 16 6.19 18.57 2.41
CA LYS A 16 6.64 19.62 3.36
C LYS A 16 5.57 20.00 4.37
N GLU A 17 4.31 19.81 3.99
CA GLU A 17 3.16 20.11 4.83
C GLU A 17 2.66 18.81 5.49
N GLU A 18 2.16 18.94 6.71
CA GLU A 18 1.60 17.82 7.45
C GLU A 18 0.24 17.46 6.86
N LEU A 19 0.23 16.52 5.92
CA LEU A 19 -1.00 15.99 5.34
C LEU A 19 -1.62 14.95 6.29
N ASP A 20 -2.94 14.96 6.48
CA ASP A 20 -3.66 13.85 7.12
C ASP A 20 -4.06 12.85 6.03
N LEU A 21 -3.19 11.89 5.78
CA LEU A 21 -3.29 10.98 4.64
C LEU A 21 -4.53 10.11 4.64
N GLU A 22 -4.91 9.62 5.81
CA GLU A 22 -6.10 8.79 5.94
C GLU A 22 -7.32 9.59 5.51
N LYS A 23 -7.43 10.84 5.99
CA LYS A 23 -8.54 11.73 5.65
C LYS A 23 -8.54 12.16 4.19
N GLU A 24 -7.38 12.47 3.60
CA GLU A 24 -7.27 12.86 2.20
C GLU A 24 -7.58 11.69 1.24
N LEU A 25 -7.21 10.47 1.61
CA LEU A 25 -7.45 9.28 0.79
C LEU A 25 -8.81 8.62 1.05
N GLN A 26 -9.46 8.90 2.18
CA GLN A 26 -10.75 8.31 2.57
C GLN A 26 -11.82 8.39 1.45
N PRO A 27 -12.00 9.52 0.74
CA PRO A 27 -12.99 9.61 -0.35
C PRO A 27 -12.66 8.69 -1.54
N PHE A 28 -11.40 8.31 -1.68
CA PHE A 28 -10.87 7.54 -2.81
C PHE A 28 -10.67 6.06 -2.49
N PHE A 29 -10.77 5.64 -1.22
CA PHE A 29 -10.68 4.23 -0.83
C PHE A 29 -11.58 3.29 -1.64
N PRO A 30 -12.86 3.61 -1.94
CA PRO A 30 -13.69 2.74 -2.78
C PRO A 30 -13.09 2.49 -4.17
N GLN A 31 -12.45 3.50 -4.76
CA GLN A 31 -11.79 3.38 -6.06
C GLN A 31 -10.49 2.56 -5.96
N ILE A 32 -9.71 2.77 -4.90
CA ILE A 32 -8.47 2.00 -4.66
C ILE A 32 -8.80 0.52 -4.47
N ILE A 33 -9.79 0.22 -3.63
CA ILE A 33 -10.34 -1.12 -3.38
C ILE A 33 -10.79 -1.76 -4.69
N LYS A 34 -11.55 -1.02 -5.52
CA LYS A 34 -11.98 -1.53 -6.82
C LYS A 34 -10.78 -1.88 -7.72
N ASN A 35 -9.77 -1.01 -7.80
CA ASN A 35 -8.59 -1.28 -8.63
C ASN A 35 -7.81 -2.51 -8.14
N LEU A 36 -7.63 -2.66 -6.82
CA LEU A 36 -6.99 -3.85 -6.24
C LEU A 36 -7.75 -5.15 -6.56
N SER A 37 -9.07 -5.06 -6.67
CA SER A 37 -9.93 -6.17 -7.06
C SER A 37 -9.89 -6.46 -8.55
N ASP A 38 -9.89 -5.42 -9.40
CA ASP A 38 -9.78 -5.55 -10.85
C ASP A 38 -8.44 -6.20 -11.26
N GLU A 39 -7.34 -5.92 -10.55
CA GLU A 39 -6.05 -6.61 -10.72
C GLU A 39 -5.97 -7.99 -10.04
N GLY A 40 -6.99 -8.38 -9.27
CA GLY A 40 -7.05 -9.66 -8.58
C GLY A 40 -6.14 -9.79 -7.35
N TYR A 41 -5.61 -8.68 -6.83
CA TYR A 41 -4.77 -8.66 -5.63
C TYR A 41 -5.58 -8.88 -4.35
N VAL A 42 -6.84 -8.40 -4.34
CA VAL A 42 -7.84 -8.63 -3.30
C VAL A 42 -9.16 -8.99 -3.96
N LYS A 43 -9.57 -10.25 -3.88
CA LYS A 43 -10.62 -10.83 -4.72
C LYS A 43 -12.00 -10.82 -4.07
N THR A 44 -12.05 -10.83 -2.74
CA THR A 44 -13.31 -11.00 -2.00
C THR A 44 -13.53 -9.91 -0.98
N LYS A 45 -14.80 -9.69 -0.63
CA LYS A 45 -15.17 -8.79 0.47
C LYS A 45 -14.57 -9.25 1.80
N GLU A 46 -14.52 -10.56 2.05
CA GLU A 46 -13.96 -11.11 3.28
C GLU A 46 -12.47 -10.78 3.44
N GLU A 47 -11.71 -10.82 2.34
CA GLU A 47 -10.31 -10.41 2.33
C GLU A 47 -10.15 -8.92 2.66
N PHE A 48 -11.01 -8.06 2.09
CA PHE A 48 -11.03 -6.63 2.44
C PHE A 48 -11.37 -6.42 3.91
N ASP A 49 -12.49 -6.97 4.39
CA ASP A 49 -12.95 -6.82 5.77
C ASP A 49 -11.85 -7.25 6.75
N ARG A 50 -11.12 -8.33 6.45
CA ARG A 50 -10.00 -8.80 7.27
C ARG A 50 -8.85 -7.81 7.37
N ILE A 51 -8.43 -7.20 6.26
CA ILE A 51 -7.34 -6.21 6.26
C ILE A 51 -7.71 -5.01 7.16
N PHE A 52 -8.94 -4.52 7.02
CA PHE A 52 -9.42 -3.35 7.76
C PHE A 52 -9.70 -3.67 9.24
N ASP A 53 -10.31 -4.83 9.54
CA ASP A 53 -10.60 -5.25 10.91
C ASP A 53 -9.32 -5.55 11.71
N ALA A 54 -8.27 -6.05 11.03
CA ALA A 54 -6.98 -6.33 11.66
C ALA A 54 -6.12 -5.07 11.89
N GLN A 55 -6.58 -3.88 11.50
CA GLN A 55 -5.80 -2.63 11.56
C GLN A 55 -4.46 -2.73 10.83
N THR A 56 -4.42 -3.49 9.73
CA THR A 56 -3.20 -3.79 8.97
C THR A 56 -2.98 -2.85 7.78
N VAL A 57 -3.57 -1.66 7.86
CA VAL A 57 -3.43 -0.59 6.88
C VAL A 57 -2.39 0.40 7.39
N HIS A 58 -1.26 0.48 6.70
CA HIS A 58 -0.10 1.27 7.12
C HIS A 58 0.21 2.36 6.10
N PHE A 59 0.58 3.55 6.58
CA PHE A 59 0.97 4.68 5.75
C PHE A 59 2.43 5.04 6.01
N ILE A 60 3.24 5.10 4.96
CA ILE A 60 4.68 5.37 5.02
C ILE A 60 5.00 6.56 4.14
N ARG A 61 5.77 7.49 4.72
CA ARG A 61 6.28 8.67 4.01
C ARG A 61 7.80 8.58 3.91
N LEU A 62 8.29 8.54 2.69
CA LEU A 62 9.72 8.47 2.39
C LEU A 62 10.27 9.84 2.03
N ASP A 63 11.51 10.10 2.42
CA ASP A 63 12.20 11.28 1.93
C ASP A 63 12.34 11.21 0.39
N SER A 64 12.45 12.38 -0.23
CA SER A 64 12.42 12.50 -1.70
C SER A 64 13.47 11.64 -2.42
N SER A 65 14.65 11.47 -1.81
CA SER A 65 15.72 10.65 -2.37
C SER A 65 15.41 9.16 -2.33
N ASP A 66 14.68 8.69 -1.33
CA ASP A 66 14.35 7.27 -1.18
C ASP A 66 13.13 6.92 -2.02
N PHE A 67 12.14 7.80 -2.07
CA PHE A 67 10.99 7.62 -2.98
C PHE A 67 11.44 7.52 -4.45
N LYS A 68 12.39 8.37 -4.87
CA LYS A 68 12.93 8.32 -6.23
C LYS A 68 13.59 6.97 -6.58
N LYS A 69 14.20 6.29 -5.61
CA LYS A 69 14.76 4.94 -5.83
C LYS A 69 13.65 3.94 -6.13
N LEU A 70 12.47 4.08 -5.51
CA LEU A 70 11.31 3.23 -5.80
C LEU A 70 10.77 3.45 -7.22
N GLU A 71 10.81 4.68 -7.71
CA GLU A 71 10.42 5.00 -9.10
C GLU A 71 11.35 4.35 -10.13
N GLU A 72 12.60 4.09 -9.75
CA GLU A 72 13.65 3.51 -10.61
C GLU A 72 13.73 1.97 -10.49
N ASP A 73 13.23 1.39 -9.40
CA ASP A 73 13.29 -0.04 -9.11
C ASP A 73 12.04 -0.55 -8.38
N GLU A 74 11.17 -1.24 -9.13
CA GLU A 74 9.91 -1.80 -8.61
C GLU A 74 10.12 -2.88 -7.53
N GLN A 75 11.27 -3.58 -7.53
CA GLN A 75 11.55 -4.60 -6.50
C GLN A 75 11.69 -3.98 -5.11
N LEU A 76 12.13 -2.72 -5.04
CA LEU A 76 12.25 -2.00 -3.77
C LEU A 76 10.89 -1.65 -3.17
N ILE A 77 9.82 -1.57 -3.97
CA ILE A 77 8.46 -1.30 -3.46
C ILE A 77 8.02 -2.44 -2.56
N GLY A 78 8.17 -3.68 -3.03
CA GLY A 78 7.85 -4.88 -2.27
C GLY A 78 8.68 -4.98 -0.99
N ALA A 79 10.01 -4.82 -1.10
CA ALA A 79 10.90 -4.86 0.05
C ALA A 79 10.56 -3.78 1.09
N THR A 80 10.25 -2.56 0.65
CA THR A 80 9.86 -1.45 1.54
C THR A 80 8.53 -1.73 2.23
N ALA A 81 7.55 -2.27 1.50
CA ALA A 81 6.25 -2.62 2.05
C ALA A 81 6.37 -3.71 3.13
N LEU A 82 7.18 -4.75 2.86
CA LEU A 82 7.43 -5.85 3.80
C LEU A 82 8.15 -5.36 5.06
N ASP A 83 9.22 -4.58 4.90
CA ASP A 83 10.01 -4.07 6.03
C ASP A 83 9.13 -3.26 6.99
N ALA A 84 8.29 -2.38 6.45
CA ALA A 84 7.38 -1.60 7.27
C ALA A 84 6.24 -2.42 7.89
N TYR A 85 5.68 -3.38 7.14
CA TYR A 85 4.67 -4.28 7.69
C TYR A 85 5.22 -5.11 8.85
N VAL A 86 6.41 -5.70 8.69
CA VAL A 86 7.09 -6.47 9.74
C VAL A 86 7.45 -5.59 10.93
N THR A 87 7.95 -4.38 10.70
CA THR A 87 8.30 -3.43 11.76
C THR A 87 7.10 -3.08 12.64
N ILE A 88 5.91 -2.94 12.05
CA ILE A 88 4.70 -2.52 12.78
C ILE A 88 3.96 -3.72 13.41
N ASN A 89 3.88 -4.85 12.70
CA ASN A 89 3.03 -5.98 13.11
C ASN A 89 3.82 -7.11 13.79
N GLU A 90 5.15 -7.10 13.72
CA GLU A 90 6.05 -8.14 14.27
C GLU A 90 5.74 -9.57 13.75
N VAL A 91 5.07 -9.68 12.60
CA VAL A 91 4.71 -10.94 11.94
C VAL A 91 5.40 -11.01 10.59
N GLN A 92 5.92 -12.18 10.23
CA GLN A 92 6.53 -12.42 8.92
C GLN A 92 5.46 -12.79 7.88
N PRO A 93 5.20 -11.94 6.87
CA PRO A 93 4.35 -12.27 5.74
C PRO A 93 5.10 -13.10 4.68
N HIS A 94 4.37 -13.54 3.66
CA HIS A 94 4.93 -14.09 2.44
C HIS A 94 5.83 -13.07 1.73
N GLU A 95 6.83 -13.54 0.97
CA GLU A 95 7.79 -12.67 0.26
C GLU A 95 7.17 -11.97 -0.95
N ASP A 96 6.13 -12.55 -1.52
CA ASP A 96 5.38 -11.95 -2.62
C ASP A 96 4.62 -10.70 -2.16
N VAL A 97 4.78 -9.61 -2.91
CA VAL A 97 4.02 -8.38 -2.76
C VAL A 97 3.55 -7.93 -4.13
N ASN A 98 2.28 -7.53 -4.21
CA ASN A 98 1.73 -6.87 -5.38
C ASN A 98 1.52 -5.40 -5.07
N ALA A 99 1.83 -4.51 -6.01
CA ALA A 99 1.65 -3.08 -5.81
C ALA A 99 0.92 -2.43 -6.98
N LEU A 100 0.07 -1.45 -6.66
CA LEU A 100 -0.46 -0.49 -7.61
C LEU A 100 0.30 0.82 -7.49
N HIS A 101 0.65 1.41 -8.63
CA HIS A 101 1.20 2.76 -8.69
C HIS A 101 0.16 3.74 -9.24
N TYR A 102 -0.08 4.81 -8.48
CA TYR A 102 -0.90 5.93 -8.88
C TYR A 102 -0.01 7.15 -9.08
N ASN A 103 0.12 7.56 -10.33
CA ASN A 103 0.85 8.76 -10.68
C ASN A 103 0.10 10.02 -10.22
N GLY A 104 0.80 10.91 -9.51
CA GLY A 104 0.22 12.09 -8.86
C GLY A 104 -0.41 13.09 -9.81
N ASP A 105 0.11 13.25 -11.02
CA ASP A 105 -0.46 14.17 -12.03
C ASP A 105 -1.82 13.70 -12.57
N LYS A 106 -2.13 12.41 -12.40
CA LYS A 106 -3.36 11.78 -12.89
C LYS A 106 -4.30 11.38 -11.76
N ALA A 107 -3.77 11.22 -10.55
CA ALA A 107 -4.54 10.81 -9.40
C ALA A 107 -5.36 11.98 -8.84
N PRO A 108 -6.61 11.76 -8.40
CA PRO A 108 -7.48 12.83 -7.94
C PRO A 108 -7.02 13.48 -6.63
N TRP A 109 -6.09 12.86 -5.90
CA TRP A 109 -5.46 13.41 -4.69
C TRP A 109 -4.15 14.16 -4.96
N GLY A 110 -3.63 14.15 -6.19
CA GLY A 110 -2.54 15.05 -6.62
C GLY A 110 -1.12 14.69 -6.17
N PHE A 111 -0.85 13.47 -5.72
CA PHE A 111 0.50 13.00 -5.35
C PHE A 111 0.73 11.54 -5.74
N ASP A 112 1.99 11.16 -5.97
CA ASP A 112 2.35 9.78 -6.26
C ASP A 112 2.11 8.88 -5.05
N LEU A 113 1.47 7.75 -5.29
CA LEU A 113 1.10 6.79 -4.25
C LEU A 113 1.31 5.37 -4.76
N TYR A 114 2.06 4.58 -4.02
CA TYR A 114 2.07 3.12 -4.16
C TYR A 114 1.15 2.50 -3.11
N VAL A 115 0.34 1.54 -3.53
CA VAL A 115 -0.50 0.72 -2.64
C VAL A 115 -0.06 -0.72 -2.79
N ALA A 116 0.67 -1.22 -1.80
CA ALA A 116 1.19 -2.57 -1.75
C ALA A 116 0.29 -3.49 -0.93
N VAL A 117 0.04 -4.69 -1.45
CA VAL A 117 -0.71 -5.77 -0.80
C VAL A 117 0.28 -6.81 -0.28
N VAL A 118 0.21 -7.06 1.02
CA VAL A 118 1.03 -8.05 1.72
C VAL A 118 0.19 -9.30 1.95
N TYR A 119 0.80 -10.48 1.84
CA TYR A 119 0.09 -11.76 1.93
C TYR A 119 0.54 -12.62 3.11
N SER A 120 -0.36 -13.47 3.61
CA SER A 120 -0.03 -14.50 4.59
C SER A 120 0.92 -15.54 3.99
N VAL A 121 1.78 -16.07 4.85
CA VAL A 121 2.52 -17.33 4.58
C VAL A 121 1.61 -18.53 4.36
#